data_AF-A0A958BE71-F1
#
_entry.id   AF-A0A958BE71-F1
#
_cell.length_a   1.000
_cell.length_b   1.000
_cell.length_c   1.000
_cell.angle_alpha   90.00
_cell.angle_beta   90.00
_cell.angle_gamma   90.00
#
_symmetry.space_group_name_H-M   'P 1'
#
loop_
_entity.id
_entity.type
_entity.pdbx_description
1 polymer ?
#
loop_
_entity_poly.entity_id
_entity_poly.type
_entity_poly.pdbx_seq_one_letter_code
_entity_poly.pdbx_strand_id
1 'polypeptide(L)'
;MTQIARHVTRILALALLAAAFGFALGLGSAQAAPLGQTEPRPAPAQPADCKDACQKRAEAWLARCKAGSGENCESEARQMLARCLASCQPSIAPQPDDCSTACASRVRAWYASCVERGGEDCGAQARELLAKCTASCAPSRPVDCQRTCRERAVAFLTRCQAAGGEGCAAQARALYQRCQASCGRGSVSPIAPSPRRP
;
A
#
# COMPACT_ATOMS: atom_id res chain seq x y z
N MET A 1 14.16 30.87 -76.43
CA MET A 1 13.19 30.23 -75.51
C MET A 1 13.65 28.84 -75.07
N THR A 2 14.91 28.66 -74.66
CA THR A 2 15.49 27.31 -74.38
C THR A 2 16.33 27.22 -73.10
N GLN A 3 16.55 28.32 -72.38
CA GLN A 3 17.35 28.32 -71.16
C GLN A 3 16.52 28.14 -69.87
N ILE A 4 15.31 28.69 -69.83
CA ILE A 4 14.42 28.61 -68.65
C ILE A 4 13.90 27.17 -68.44
N ALA A 5 13.62 26.43 -69.53
CA ALA A 5 13.15 25.05 -69.44
C ALA A 5 14.19 24.10 -68.81
N ARG A 6 15.49 24.30 -69.07
CA ARG A 6 16.56 23.45 -68.50
C ARG A 6 16.79 23.69 -67.01
N HIS A 7 16.47 24.88 -66.50
CA HIS A 7 16.59 25.17 -65.06
C HIS A 7 15.46 24.54 -64.25
N VAL A 8 14.22 24.53 -64.78
CA VAL A 8 13.07 23.94 -64.08
C VAL A 8 13.21 22.40 -63.97
N THR A 9 13.71 21.72 -65.00
CA THR A 9 13.90 20.25 -64.97
C THR A 9 15.02 19.83 -64.00
N ARG A 10 16.10 20.62 -63.87
CA ARG A 10 17.18 20.33 -62.91
C ARG A 10 16.75 20.54 -61.45
N ILE A 11 15.91 21.53 -61.18
CA ILE A 11 15.39 21.79 -59.82
C ILE A 11 14.40 20.69 -59.39
N LEU A 12 13.54 20.20 -60.31
CA LEU A 12 12.63 19.10 -59.99
C LEU A 12 13.34 17.76 -59.73
N ALA A 13 14.43 17.47 -60.45
CA ALA A 13 15.21 16.24 -60.24
C ALA A 13 15.99 16.24 -58.91
N LEU A 14 16.46 17.40 -58.46
CA LEU A 14 17.12 17.55 -57.15
C LEU A 14 16.14 17.42 -55.97
N ALA A 15 14.90 17.89 -56.14
CA ALA A 15 13.86 17.75 -55.11
C ALA A 15 13.39 16.30 -54.88
N LEU A 16 13.34 15.48 -55.94
CA LEU A 16 12.96 14.06 -55.83
C LEU A 16 14.06 13.18 -55.21
N LEU A 17 15.34 13.52 -55.38
CA LEU A 17 16.47 12.80 -54.77
C LEU A 17 16.62 13.06 -53.26
N ALA A 18 16.19 14.23 -52.77
CA ALA A 18 16.23 14.55 -51.34
C ALA A 18 15.14 13.82 -50.51
N ALA A 19 14.05 13.38 -51.15
CA ALA A 19 12.95 12.68 -50.47
C ALA A 19 13.23 11.18 -50.23
N ALA A 20 14.25 10.59 -50.87
CA ALA A 20 14.60 9.17 -50.73
C ALA A 20 15.76 8.89 -49.74
N PHE A 21 16.51 9.92 -49.31
CA PHE A 21 17.67 9.77 -48.41
C PHE A 21 17.38 10.17 -46.94
N GLY A 22 16.13 10.47 -46.60
CA GLY A 22 15.71 10.90 -45.27
C GLY A 22 15.19 9.79 -44.35
N PHE A 23 15.39 8.50 -44.66
CA PHE A 23 14.79 7.39 -43.88
C PHE A 23 15.78 6.34 -43.35
N ALA A 24 17.11 6.59 -43.44
CA ALA A 24 18.12 5.57 -43.10
C ALA A 24 19.14 5.97 -42.01
N LEU A 25 18.91 7.02 -41.21
CA LEU A 25 19.79 7.42 -40.09
C LEU A 25 19.03 7.76 -38.80
N GLY A 26 18.03 6.95 -38.44
CA GLY A 26 17.29 7.06 -37.18
C GLY A 26 17.50 5.88 -36.21
N LEU A 27 18.52 5.04 -36.44
CA LEU A 27 18.92 3.98 -35.52
C LEU A 27 20.12 4.46 -34.69
N GLY A 28 19.90 4.68 -33.40
CA GLY A 28 21.00 4.62 -32.42
C GLY A 28 21.31 5.87 -31.61
N SER A 29 20.31 6.62 -31.12
CA SER A 29 20.49 7.34 -29.86
C SER A 29 20.08 6.43 -28.71
N ALA A 30 20.93 5.46 -28.40
CA ALA A 30 20.93 4.84 -27.08
C ALA A 30 21.35 5.93 -26.08
N GLN A 31 20.37 6.73 -25.67
CA GLN A 31 20.50 7.51 -24.46
C GLN A 31 20.61 6.49 -23.35
N ALA A 32 21.85 6.26 -22.89
CA ALA A 32 22.11 5.59 -21.64
C ALA A 32 21.28 6.34 -20.59
N ALA A 33 20.14 5.76 -20.22
CA ALA A 33 19.39 6.22 -19.08
C ALA A 33 20.38 6.25 -17.91
N PRO A 34 20.54 7.38 -17.21
CA PRO A 34 21.38 7.42 -16.03
C PRO A 34 20.90 6.32 -15.10
N LEU A 35 21.77 5.34 -14.85
CA LEU A 35 21.54 4.31 -13.84
C LEU A 35 21.19 5.03 -12.55
N GLY A 36 19.95 4.83 -12.12
CA GLY A 36 19.50 4.97 -10.76
C GLY A 36 20.05 6.19 -10.03
N GLN A 37 19.45 7.36 -10.25
CA GLN A 37 19.09 8.12 -9.07
C GLN A 37 18.09 7.26 -8.29
N THR A 38 18.60 6.42 -7.39
CA THR A 38 17.84 6.02 -6.21
C THR A 38 17.65 7.30 -5.41
N GLU A 39 16.70 8.13 -5.86
CA GLU A 39 16.09 9.13 -5.01
C GLU A 39 15.69 8.35 -3.75
N PRO A 40 16.21 8.72 -2.57
CA PRO A 40 15.90 8.00 -1.34
C PRO A 40 14.39 7.94 -1.25
N ARG A 41 13.83 6.74 -1.43
CA ARG A 41 12.41 6.50 -1.22
C ARG A 41 12.12 7.09 0.16
N PRO A 42 11.31 8.17 0.27
CA PRO A 42 11.17 8.87 1.52
C PRO A 42 10.81 7.84 2.58
N ALA A 43 11.60 7.83 3.65
CA ALA A 43 11.37 6.93 4.77
C ALA A 43 9.90 7.05 5.17
N PRO A 44 9.21 5.95 5.54
CA PRO A 44 7.83 6.04 6.00
C PRO A 44 7.77 7.10 7.08
N ALA A 45 7.04 8.18 6.80
CA ALA A 45 6.95 9.36 7.64
C ALA A 45 6.69 8.93 9.09
N GLN A 46 7.48 9.45 10.02
CA GLN A 46 7.26 9.18 11.44
C GLN A 46 5.82 9.64 11.80
N PRO A 47 5.19 9.09 12.85
CA PRO A 47 3.83 9.46 13.22
C PRO A 47 3.63 10.97 13.44
N ALA A 48 4.68 11.69 13.85
CA ALA A 48 4.70 13.15 13.96
C ALA A 48 4.63 13.84 12.59
N ASP A 49 5.46 13.42 11.63
CA ASP A 49 5.49 13.95 10.26
C ASP A 49 4.16 13.69 9.51
N CYS A 50 3.50 12.58 9.82
CA CYS A 50 2.25 12.21 9.17
C CYS A 50 1.09 13.14 9.57
N LYS A 51 0.99 13.50 10.87
CA LYS A 51 -0.03 14.44 11.35
C LYS A 51 0.12 15.80 10.65
N ASP A 52 1.34 16.32 10.59
CA ASP A 52 1.64 17.62 9.97
C ASP A 52 1.39 17.59 8.46
N ALA A 53 1.75 16.51 7.77
CA ALA A 53 1.46 16.32 6.36
C ALA A 53 -0.06 16.27 6.08
N CYS A 54 -0.84 15.61 6.94
CA CYS A 54 -2.30 15.55 6.83
C CYS A 54 -2.94 16.92 7.06
N GLN A 55 -2.44 17.68 8.04
CA GLN A 55 -2.93 19.01 8.34
C GLN A 55 -2.68 19.98 7.17
N LYS A 56 -1.45 20.03 6.64
CA LYS A 56 -1.13 20.83 5.45
C LYS A 56 -2.00 20.48 4.25
N ARG A 57 -2.31 19.19 4.05
CA ARG A 57 -3.19 18.73 2.97
C ARG A 57 -4.62 19.23 3.16
N ALA A 58 -5.14 19.16 4.38
CA ALA A 58 -6.48 19.66 4.72
C ALA A 58 -6.60 21.17 4.54
N GLU A 59 -5.59 21.93 4.95
CA GLU A 59 -5.52 23.38 4.75
C GLU A 59 -5.47 23.75 3.27
N ALA A 60 -4.65 23.06 2.46
CA ALA A 60 -4.58 23.28 1.02
C ALA A 60 -5.91 22.95 0.32
N TRP A 61 -6.60 21.90 0.75
CA TRP A 61 -7.93 21.55 0.23
C TRP A 61 -8.97 22.63 0.60
N LEU A 62 -8.97 23.09 1.85
CA LEU A 62 -9.86 24.14 2.33
C LEU A 62 -9.67 25.44 1.56
N ALA A 63 -8.43 25.85 1.33
CA ALA A 63 -8.10 27.06 0.56
C ALA A 63 -8.64 26.98 -0.87
N ARG A 64 -8.46 25.82 -1.53
CA ARG A 64 -8.99 25.59 -2.88
C ARG A 64 -10.51 25.58 -2.93
N CYS A 65 -11.17 24.95 -1.96
CA CYS A 65 -12.63 24.92 -1.90
C CYS A 65 -13.22 26.32 -1.68
N LYS A 66 -12.64 27.12 -0.78
CA LYS A 66 -13.06 28.52 -0.55
C LYS A 66 -12.84 29.39 -1.79
N ALA A 67 -11.74 29.20 -2.51
CA ALA A 67 -11.48 29.92 -3.76
C ALA A 67 -12.46 29.55 -4.89
N GLY A 68 -13.00 28.33 -4.86
CA GLY A 68 -14.01 27.85 -5.81
C GLY A 68 -15.46 28.10 -5.38
N SER A 69 -15.70 28.89 -4.32
CA SER A 69 -17.03 29.12 -3.73
C SER A 69 -17.79 27.84 -3.38
N GLY A 70 -17.08 26.79 -2.99
CA GLY A 70 -17.70 25.54 -2.56
C GLY A 70 -18.45 25.70 -1.24
N GLU A 71 -19.55 24.95 -1.09
CA GLU A 71 -20.25 24.84 0.18
C GLU A 71 -19.57 23.80 1.08
N ASN A 72 -19.78 23.87 2.40
CA ASN A 72 -19.31 22.86 3.36
C ASN A 72 -17.79 22.61 3.41
N CYS A 73 -16.95 23.52 2.89
CA CYS A 73 -15.51 23.32 2.82
C CYS A 73 -14.86 22.94 4.17
N GLU A 74 -15.31 23.53 5.27
CA GLU A 74 -14.75 23.21 6.59
C GLU A 74 -15.13 21.81 7.10
N SER A 75 -16.30 21.31 6.71
CA SER A 75 -16.72 19.94 7.03
C SER A 75 -15.91 18.93 6.22
N GLU A 76 -15.75 19.17 4.93
CA GLU A 76 -15.00 18.28 4.04
C GLU A 76 -13.50 18.26 4.34
N ALA A 77 -12.90 19.42 4.65
CA ALA A 77 -11.51 19.51 5.10
C ALA A 77 -11.29 18.70 6.40
N ARG A 78 -12.23 18.80 7.36
CA ARG A 78 -12.21 18.02 8.60
C ARG A 78 -12.32 16.52 8.35
N GLN A 79 -13.23 16.09 7.46
CA GLN A 79 -13.35 14.68 7.09
C GLN A 79 -12.10 14.15 6.40
N MET A 80 -11.50 14.94 5.51
CA MET A 80 -10.26 14.56 4.84
C MET A 80 -9.09 14.46 5.83
N LEU A 81 -8.98 15.40 6.77
CA LEU A 81 -8.01 15.33 7.86
C LEU A 81 -8.23 14.07 8.70
N ALA A 82 -9.46 13.78 9.12
CA ALA A 82 -9.79 12.58 9.90
C ALA A 82 -9.40 11.29 9.17
N ARG A 83 -9.72 11.16 7.88
CA ARG A 83 -9.32 10.01 7.04
C ARG A 83 -7.79 9.89 6.91
N CYS A 84 -7.11 11.02 6.75
CA CYS A 84 -5.66 11.05 6.64
C CYS A 84 -4.99 10.65 7.96
N LEU A 85 -5.45 11.18 9.09
CA LEU A 85 -4.95 10.84 10.43
C LEU A 85 -5.24 9.37 10.81
N ALA A 86 -6.39 8.82 10.39
CA ALA A 86 -6.67 7.39 10.55
C ALA A 86 -5.63 6.50 9.82
N SER A 87 -5.03 7.02 8.74
CA SER A 87 -3.93 6.37 8.01
C SER A 87 -2.56 6.63 8.63
N CYS A 88 -2.42 7.69 9.44
CA CYS A 88 -1.20 8.06 10.15
C CYS A 88 -0.97 7.33 11.45
N GLN A 89 -2.04 6.82 12.08
CA GLN A 89 -1.87 5.83 13.14
C GLN A 89 -0.94 4.76 12.56
N PRO A 90 0.17 4.39 13.22
CA PRO A 90 0.86 3.17 12.86
C PRO A 90 -0.20 2.11 13.00
N SER A 91 -0.79 1.74 11.87
CA SER A 91 -1.67 0.62 11.79
C SER A 91 -0.71 -0.49 12.25
N ILE A 92 -0.81 -0.91 13.51
CA ILE A 92 -0.86 -2.34 13.71
C ILE A 92 -2.05 -2.66 12.82
N ALA A 93 -1.76 -2.92 11.54
CA ALA A 93 -2.75 -3.44 10.65
C ALA A 93 -3.42 -4.51 11.49
N PRO A 94 -4.74 -4.69 11.44
CA PRO A 94 -5.21 -6.03 11.72
C PRO A 94 -4.27 -6.90 10.91
N GLN A 95 -3.38 -7.62 11.61
CA GLN A 95 -2.57 -8.61 10.91
C GLN A 95 -3.61 -9.47 10.21
N PRO A 96 -3.27 -10.11 9.09
CA PRO A 96 -4.09 -11.18 8.56
C PRO A 96 -4.11 -12.32 9.59
N ASP A 97 -4.85 -12.08 10.67
CA ASP A 97 -5.54 -12.97 11.55
C ASP A 97 -6.54 -13.71 10.66
N ASP A 98 -6.35 -15.00 10.52
CA ASP A 98 -7.29 -15.96 10.02
C ASP A 98 -7.29 -16.08 8.50
N CYS A 99 -6.63 -17.15 8.07
CA CYS A 99 -6.98 -17.90 6.88
C CYS A 99 -8.51 -17.93 6.62
N SER A 100 -9.36 -17.90 7.66
CA SER A 100 -10.80 -17.64 7.58
C SER A 100 -11.20 -16.34 6.86
N THR A 101 -10.60 -15.19 7.21
CA THR A 101 -10.85 -13.90 6.54
C THR A 101 -10.44 -13.95 5.07
N ALA A 102 -9.29 -14.57 4.77
CA ALA A 102 -8.83 -14.76 3.40
C ALA A 102 -9.73 -15.73 2.59
N CYS A 103 -10.24 -16.77 3.24
CA CYS A 103 -11.23 -17.68 2.67
C CYS A 103 -12.55 -16.95 2.40
N ALA A 104 -13.06 -16.18 3.36
CA ALA A 104 -14.29 -15.40 3.21
C ALA A 104 -14.19 -14.35 2.12
N SER A 105 -13.04 -13.69 1.94
CA SER A 105 -12.84 -12.74 0.84
C SER A 105 -12.85 -13.44 -0.53
N ARG A 106 -12.15 -14.58 -0.67
CA ARG A 106 -12.11 -15.36 -1.92
C ARG A 106 -13.48 -15.92 -2.29
N VAL A 107 -14.20 -16.46 -1.32
CA VAL A 107 -15.56 -16.98 -1.51
C VAL A 107 -16.54 -15.89 -1.90
N ARG A 108 -16.45 -14.69 -1.31
CA ARG A 108 -17.29 -13.54 -1.70
C ARG A 108 -17.06 -13.12 -3.15
N ALA A 109 -15.81 -13.05 -3.60
CA ALA A 109 -15.49 -12.75 -4.99
C ALA A 109 -16.04 -13.82 -5.94
N TRP A 110 -15.85 -15.10 -5.60
CA TRP A 110 -16.40 -16.22 -6.38
C TRP A 110 -17.93 -16.18 -6.46
N TYR A 111 -18.60 -15.91 -5.33
CA TYR A 111 -20.06 -15.81 -5.25
C TYR A 111 -20.60 -14.70 -6.15
N ALA A 112 -19.99 -13.51 -6.10
CA ALA A 112 -20.39 -12.38 -6.95
C ALA A 112 -20.33 -12.77 -8.43
N SER A 113 -19.22 -13.38 -8.86
CA SER A 113 -19.06 -13.86 -10.24
C SER A 113 -20.01 -15.01 -10.62
N CYS A 114 -20.43 -15.85 -9.67
CA CYS A 114 -21.43 -16.89 -9.91
C CYS A 114 -22.80 -16.28 -10.20
N VAL A 115 -23.22 -15.29 -9.41
CA VAL A 115 -24.48 -14.57 -9.60
C VAL A 115 -24.48 -13.77 -10.91
N GLU A 116 -23.39 -13.08 -11.22
CA GLU A 116 -23.26 -12.30 -12.46
C GLU A 116 -23.38 -13.17 -13.71
N ARG A 117 -22.95 -14.43 -13.65
CA ARG A 117 -23.08 -15.39 -14.77
C ARG A 117 -24.44 -16.11 -14.80
N GLY A 118 -25.36 -15.79 -13.89
CA GLY A 118 -26.64 -16.47 -13.77
C GLY A 118 -26.52 -17.93 -13.32
N GLY A 119 -25.49 -18.24 -12.52
CA GLY A 119 -25.29 -19.59 -11.99
C GLY A 119 -26.37 -19.99 -10.98
N GLU A 120 -26.73 -21.27 -10.97
CA GLU A 120 -27.63 -21.85 -9.97
C GLU A 120 -26.85 -22.22 -8.69
N ASP A 121 -27.53 -22.24 -7.54
CA ASP A 121 -26.99 -22.66 -6.25
C ASP A 121 -25.71 -21.95 -5.75
N CYS A 122 -25.44 -20.72 -6.21
CA CYS A 122 -24.25 -19.96 -5.82
C CYS A 122 -24.07 -19.86 -4.29
N GLY A 123 -25.16 -19.75 -3.52
CA GLY A 123 -25.10 -19.67 -2.06
C GLY A 123 -24.66 -20.97 -1.39
N ALA A 124 -25.12 -22.12 -1.89
CA ALA A 124 -24.73 -23.43 -1.35
C ALA A 124 -23.25 -23.74 -1.66
N GLN A 125 -22.85 -23.51 -2.90
CA GLN A 125 -21.47 -23.69 -3.35
C GLN A 125 -20.50 -22.75 -2.62
N ALA A 126 -20.88 -21.49 -2.39
CA ALA A 126 -20.07 -20.55 -1.61
C ALA A 126 -19.83 -21.04 -0.18
N ARG A 127 -20.86 -21.58 0.50
CA ARG A 127 -20.72 -22.13 1.85
C ARG A 127 -19.78 -23.34 1.88
N GLU A 128 -19.89 -24.23 0.90
CA GLU A 128 -19.02 -25.40 0.77
C GLU A 128 -17.55 -25.00 0.53
N LEU A 129 -17.32 -24.04 -0.37
CA LEU A 129 -15.99 -23.49 -0.65
C LEU A 129 -15.39 -22.84 0.58
N LEU A 130 -16.20 -22.11 1.37
CA LEU A 130 -15.75 -21.53 2.62
C LEU A 130 -15.33 -22.62 3.61
N ALA A 131 -16.16 -23.64 3.80
CA ALA A 131 -15.87 -24.75 4.71
C ALA A 131 -14.61 -25.53 4.32
N LYS A 132 -14.41 -25.82 3.03
CA LYS A 132 -13.21 -26.49 2.52
C LYS A 132 -11.96 -25.63 2.72
N CYS A 133 -12.08 -24.33 2.43
CA CYS A 133 -10.98 -23.38 2.60
C CYS A 133 -10.59 -23.25 4.07
N THR A 134 -11.57 -23.15 4.98
CA THR A 134 -11.30 -23.03 6.42
C THR A 134 -10.82 -24.33 7.06
N ALA A 135 -11.26 -25.49 6.58
CA ALA A 135 -10.74 -26.80 7.02
C ALA A 135 -9.26 -27.01 6.65
N SER A 136 -8.79 -26.36 5.57
CA SER A 136 -7.40 -26.40 5.12
C SER A 136 -6.51 -25.38 5.84
N CYS A 137 -7.09 -24.52 6.67
CA CYS A 137 -6.31 -23.66 7.54
C CYS A 137 -5.64 -24.53 8.60
N ALA A 138 -4.29 -24.50 8.66
CA ALA A 138 -3.54 -25.10 9.76
C ALA A 138 -4.15 -24.67 11.10
N PRO A 139 -4.16 -25.52 12.15
CA PRO A 139 -4.69 -25.13 13.44
C PRO A 139 -4.05 -23.82 13.83
N SER A 140 -4.88 -22.79 13.96
CA SER A 140 -4.47 -21.47 14.39
C SER A 140 -3.58 -21.68 15.61
N ARG A 141 -2.40 -21.04 15.64
CA ARG A 141 -1.63 -20.92 16.88
C ARG A 141 -2.63 -20.60 18.01
N PRO A 142 -2.51 -21.22 19.21
CA PRO A 142 -3.54 -21.12 20.23
C PRO A 142 -4.02 -19.69 20.33
N VAL A 143 -5.34 -19.46 20.19
CA VAL A 143 -5.94 -18.11 20.12
C VAL A 143 -5.44 -17.23 21.28
N ASP A 144 -5.19 -17.87 22.42
CA ASP A 144 -4.60 -17.24 23.61
C ASP A 144 -3.18 -16.73 23.42
N CYS A 145 -2.35 -17.39 22.61
CA CYS A 145 -0.99 -16.94 22.36
C CYS A 145 -0.95 -15.67 21.53
N GLN A 146 -1.72 -15.61 20.44
CA GLN A 146 -1.80 -14.40 19.60
C GLN A 146 -2.36 -13.21 20.39
N ARG A 147 -3.45 -13.43 21.15
CA ARG A 147 -4.03 -12.44 22.05
C ARG A 147 -3.02 -11.93 23.08
N THR A 148 -2.34 -12.84 23.77
CA THR A 148 -1.30 -12.48 24.76
C THR A 148 -0.15 -11.70 24.12
N CYS A 149 0.31 -12.10 22.94
CA CYS A 149 1.36 -11.39 22.21
C CYS A 149 0.93 -9.98 21.81
N ARG A 150 -0.33 -9.80 21.42
CA ARG A 150 -0.90 -8.49 21.08
C ARG A 150 -0.99 -7.59 22.31
N GLU A 151 -1.54 -8.09 23.41
CA GLU A 151 -1.64 -7.35 24.68
C GLU A 151 -0.25 -6.88 25.16
N ARG A 152 0.77 -7.74 25.06
CA ARG A 152 2.16 -7.38 25.39
C ARG A 152 2.74 -6.30 24.49
N ALA A 153 2.49 -6.38 23.18
CA ALA A 153 2.95 -5.38 22.22
C ALA A 153 2.29 -4.01 22.44
N VAL A 154 0.99 -3.99 22.74
CA VAL A 154 0.25 -2.77 23.09
C VAL A 154 0.78 -2.18 24.38
N ALA A 155 0.93 -2.98 25.44
CA ALA A 155 1.48 -2.51 26.71
C ALA A 155 2.89 -1.94 26.57
N PHE A 156 3.73 -2.54 25.72
CA PHE A 156 5.04 -1.99 25.39
C PHE A 156 4.94 -0.64 24.66
N LEU A 157 4.09 -0.55 23.63
CA LEU A 157 3.87 0.67 22.86
C LEU A 157 3.45 1.83 23.78
N THR A 158 2.46 1.59 24.66
CA THR A 158 1.97 2.59 25.62
C THR A 158 3.08 3.08 26.54
N ARG A 159 3.89 2.18 27.11
CA ARG A 159 5.01 2.56 27.99
C ARG A 159 6.10 3.33 27.26
N CYS A 160 6.46 2.89 26.06
CA CYS A 160 7.48 3.56 25.25
C CYS A 160 7.05 4.99 24.87
N GLN A 161 5.78 5.18 24.50
CA GLN A 161 5.22 6.50 24.21
C GLN A 161 5.17 7.40 25.44
N ALA A 162 4.75 6.87 26.59
CA ALA A 162 4.72 7.62 27.84
C ALA A 162 6.12 8.07 28.29
N ALA A 163 7.15 7.31 27.92
CA ALA A 163 8.55 7.65 28.19
C ALA A 163 9.18 8.58 27.14
N GLY A 164 8.44 9.01 26.10
CA GLY A 164 8.97 9.83 25.02
C GLY A 164 9.98 9.11 24.12
N GLY A 165 9.93 7.78 24.05
CA GLY A 165 10.84 6.98 23.23
C GLY A 165 10.57 7.11 21.72
N GLU A 166 11.62 6.97 20.92
CA GLU A 166 11.52 6.94 19.46
C GLU A 166 11.30 5.52 18.92
N GLY A 167 10.64 5.40 17.76
CA GLY A 167 10.46 4.11 17.08
C GLY A 167 9.57 3.10 17.82
N CYS A 168 8.78 3.52 18.81
CA CYS A 168 7.96 2.64 19.65
C CYS A 168 7.07 1.68 18.86
N ALA A 169 6.49 2.13 17.74
CA ALA A 169 5.64 1.30 16.88
C ALA A 169 6.41 0.15 16.21
N ALA A 170 7.62 0.42 15.70
CA ALA A 170 8.47 -0.59 15.09
C ALA A 170 8.93 -1.63 16.11
N GLN A 171 9.32 -1.16 17.31
CA GLN A 171 9.73 -2.03 18.42
C GLN A 171 8.58 -2.91 18.93
N ALA A 172 7.36 -2.35 19.07
CA ALA A 172 6.16 -3.10 19.43
C ALA A 172 5.83 -4.20 18.40
N ARG A 173 5.93 -3.89 17.10
CA ARG A 173 5.74 -4.88 16.02
C ARG A 173 6.79 -6.00 16.09
N ALA A 174 8.07 -5.66 16.29
CA ALA A 174 9.12 -6.66 16.43
C ALA A 174 8.90 -7.56 17.67
N LEU A 175 8.44 -6.99 18.78
CA LEU A 175 8.07 -7.75 19.99
C LEU A 175 6.90 -8.71 19.72
N TYR A 176 5.88 -8.24 19.02
CA TYR A 176 4.74 -9.08 18.62
C TYR A 176 5.19 -10.25 17.73
N GLN A 177 5.99 -10.00 16.70
CA GLN A 177 6.50 -11.02 15.78
C GLN A 177 7.36 -12.09 16.49
N ARG A 178 8.25 -11.66 17.40
CA ARG A 178 9.06 -12.60 18.20
C ARG A 178 8.19 -13.47 19.11
N CYS A 179 7.23 -12.88 19.80
CA CYS A 179 6.28 -13.60 20.65
C CYS A 179 5.45 -14.62 19.83
N GLN A 180 5.02 -14.20 18.65
CA GLN A 180 4.30 -15.04 17.70
C GLN A 180 5.11 -16.24 17.21
N ALA A 181 6.40 -16.06 16.97
CA ALA A 181 7.30 -17.14 16.55
C ALA A 181 7.51 -18.19 17.65
N SER A 182 7.31 -17.84 18.93
CA SER A 182 7.33 -18.79 20.05
C SER A 182 6.02 -19.54 20.29
N CYS A 183 4.90 -19.10 19.72
CA CYS A 183 3.58 -19.69 19.96
C CYS A 183 3.41 -21.14 19.46
N GLY A 184 4.29 -21.62 18.58
CA GLY A 184 4.28 -23.02 18.10
C GLY A 184 5.15 -23.99 18.91
N ARG A 185 5.90 -23.49 19.91
CA ARG A 185 6.87 -24.29 20.68
C ARG A 185 6.36 -24.77 22.05
N GLY A 186 5.05 -24.65 22.32
CA GLY A 186 4.42 -25.21 23.52
C GLY A 186 4.90 -24.64 24.87
N SER A 187 5.69 -23.58 24.89
CA SER A 187 6.30 -23.05 26.12
C SER A 187 5.99 -21.57 26.32
N VAL A 188 4.73 -21.22 26.55
CA VAL A 188 4.45 -20.04 27.40
C VAL A 188 4.50 -20.54 28.84
N SER A 189 5.72 -20.82 29.32
CA SER A 189 5.91 -20.90 30.76
C SER A 189 5.71 -19.48 31.28
N PRO A 190 4.81 -19.23 32.25
CA PRO A 190 4.70 -17.92 32.86
C PRO A 190 6.08 -17.57 33.41
N ILE A 191 6.70 -16.52 32.89
CA ILE A 191 7.91 -15.95 33.47
C ILE A 191 7.47 -15.50 34.86
N ALA A 192 7.78 -16.32 35.87
CA ALA A 192 7.63 -15.94 37.25
C ALA A 192 8.42 -14.64 37.48
N PRO A 193 7.87 -13.65 38.19
CA PRO A 193 8.61 -12.43 38.51
C PRO A 193 9.89 -12.83 39.25
N SER A 194 11.05 -12.39 38.74
CA SER A 194 12.33 -12.59 39.42
C SER A 194 12.22 -12.11 40.87
N PRO A 195 12.64 -12.92 41.86
CA PRO A 195 12.69 -12.44 43.24
C PRO A 195 13.66 -11.25 43.29
N ARG A 196 13.18 -10.11 43.80
CA ARG A 196 14.05 -8.99 44.17
C ARG A 196 15.05 -9.53 45.19
N ARG A 197 16.35 -9.43 44.90
CA ARG A 197 17.36 -9.64 45.93
C ARG A 197 17.15 -8.58 47.03
N PRO A 198 17.20 -8.96 48.30
CA PRO A 198 17.16 -8.03 49.42
C PRO A 198 18.37 -7.09 49.41
#